data_AF-A0A451AV95-F1
#
_entry.id   AF-A0A451AV95-F1
#
_cell.length_a   1.000
_cell.length_b   1.000
_cell.length_c   1.000
_cell.angle_alpha   90.00
_cell.angle_beta   90.00
_cell.angle_gamma   90.00
#
_symmetry.space_group_name_H-M   'P 1'
#
loop_
_entity.id
_entity.type
_entity.pdbx_description
1 polymer ?
#
loop_
_entity_poly.entity_id
_entity_poly.type
_entity_poly.pdbx_seq_one_letter_code
_entity_poly.pdbx_strand_id
1 'polypeptide(L)' 'MTEFHFVGQLEDLIRPEEYLEDTQGKRVRLRIRSTPQGVEIIGDAIRVRDLEEMLEKLEPEFIERVLCG' A
#
# COMPACT_ATOMS: atom_id res chain seq x y z
N MET A 1 8.71 -8.62 -17.03
CA MET A 1 9.20 -9.04 -15.71
C MET A 1 9.15 -7.81 -14.84
N THR A 2 8.32 -7.81 -13.81
CA THR A 2 8.29 -6.70 -12.83
C THR A 2 9.59 -6.75 -12.04
N GLU A 3 10.31 -5.63 -12.00
CA GLU A 3 11.53 -5.50 -11.22
C GLU A 3 11.12 -5.31 -9.74
N PHE A 4 11.78 -5.98 -8.81
CA PHE A 4 11.48 -5.84 -7.38
C PHE A 4 12.67 -5.18 -6.72
N HIS A 5 12.47 -3.97 -6.21
CA HIS A 5 13.49 -3.25 -5.45
C HIS A 5 13.18 -3.30 -3.95
N PHE A 6 14.16 -3.73 -3.16
CA PHE A 6 14.06 -3.65 -1.72
C PHE A 6 14.18 -2.20 -1.25
N VAL A 7 13.20 -1.73 -0.49
CA VAL A 7 13.22 -0.40 0.11
C VAL A 7 13.54 -0.56 1.59
N GLY A 8 14.71 -0.07 2.00
CA GLY A 8 15.22 -0.28 3.36
C GLY A 8 14.40 0.39 4.48
N GLN A 9 13.54 1.35 4.12
CA GLN A 9 12.60 1.97 5.04
C GLN A 9 11.39 2.49 4.26
N LEU A 10 10.24 1.86 4.45
CA LEU A 10 8.96 2.40 3.97
C LEU A 10 8.32 3.17 5.14
N GLU A 11 7.75 4.32 4.83
CA GLU A 11 7.01 5.10 5.83
C GLU A 11 5.61 4.50 6.02
N ASP A 12 5.30 4.09 7.25
CA ASP A 12 3.96 3.68 7.64
C ASP A 12 2.97 4.84 7.45
N LEU A 13 1.87 4.57 6.76
CA LEU A 13 0.83 5.58 6.53
C LEU A 13 -0.20 5.58 7.65
N ILE A 14 -0.36 4.46 8.35
CA ILE A 14 -1.25 4.29 9.49
C ILE A 14 -0.38 4.30 10.75
N ARG A 15 -0.66 5.24 11.65
CA ARG A 15 0.07 5.30 12.93
C ARG A 15 -0.45 4.27 13.92
N PRO A 16 0.35 3.81 14.89
CA PRO A 16 -0.06 2.84 15.90
C PRO A 16 -1.36 3.20 16.63
N GLU A 17 -1.59 4.47 16.93
CA GLU A 17 -2.79 4.94 17.64
C GLU A 17 -4.05 4.73 16.80
N GLU A 18 -3.92 4.80 15.48
CA GLU A 18 -5.02 4.66 14.53
C GLU A 18 -5.53 3.22 14.42
N TYR A 19 -4.71 2.24 14.80
CA TYR A 19 -5.14 0.84 14.91
C TYR A 19 -6.14 0.64 16.06
N LEU A 20 -5.97 1.40 17.16
CA LEU A 20 -6.85 1.34 18.32
C LEU A 20 -8.19 2.04 18.07
N GLU A 21 -8.17 3.09 17.24
CA GLU A 21 -9.36 3.85 16.87
C GLU A 21 -10.22 3.13 15.81
N ASP A 22 -9.62 2.27 14.97
CA ASP A 22 -10.33 1.51 13.96
C ASP A 22 -10.90 0.18 14.49
N THR A 23 -11.97 0.30 15.27
CA THR A 23 -12.72 -0.84 15.82
C THR A 23 -13.29 -1.80 14.76
N GLN A 24 -13.37 -1.38 13.49
CA GLN A 24 -13.87 -2.21 12.39
C GLN A 24 -12.75 -2.85 11.57
N GLY A 25 -11.52 -2.33 11.69
CA GLY A 25 -10.33 -2.79 10.98
C GLY A 25 -10.42 -2.64 9.46
N LYS A 26 -11.13 -1.63 8.97
CA LYS A 26 -11.37 -1.41 7.53
C LYS A 26 -10.59 -0.24 6.94
N ARG A 27 -9.76 0.44 7.74
CA ARG A 27 -9.00 1.61 7.31
C ARG A 27 -7.92 1.16 6.32
N VAL A 28 -7.96 1.81 5.16
CA VAL A 28 -6.96 1.72 4.10
C VAL A 28 -6.48 3.14 3.82
N ARG A 29 -5.16 3.33 3.72
CA ARG A 29 -4.53 4.57 3.29
C ARG A 29 -3.70 4.33 2.05
N LEU A 30 -3.90 5.20 1.07
CA LEU A 30 -3.16 5.21 -0.16
C LEU A 30 -2.49 6.57 -0.30
N ARG A 31 -1.21 6.56 -0.66
CA ARG A 31 -0.48 7.73 -1.08
C ARG A 31 -0.05 7.52 -2.52
N ILE A 32 -0.46 8.46 -3.37
CA ILE A 32 -0.14 8.45 -4.79
C ILE A 32 0.72 9.67 -5.07
N ARG A 33 1.88 9.45 -5.70
CA ARG A 33 2.79 10.52 -6.11
C ARG A 33 3.15 10.33 -7.58
N SER A 34 3.08 11.41 -8.35
CA SER A 34 3.67 11.43 -9.68
C SER A 34 5.15 11.77 -9.56
N THR A 35 6.00 10.97 -10.19
CA THR A 35 7.45 11.17 -10.27
C THR A 35 7.85 11.31 -11.74
N PRO A 36 9.05 11.83 -12.05
CA PRO A 36 9.55 11.84 -13.42
C PRO A 36 9.68 10.45 -14.06
N GLN A 37 9.68 9.37 -13.27
CA GLN A 37 9.80 7.99 -13.70
C GLN A 37 8.44 7.28 -13.83
N GLY A 38 7.36 7.85 -13.32
CA GLY A 38 6.04 7.25 -13.38
C GLY A 38 5.13 7.65 -12.21
N VAL A 39 4.36 6.69 -11.71
CA VAL A 39 3.46 6.87 -10.56
C VAL A 39 3.91 5.93 -9.44
N GLU A 40 4.19 6.49 -8.28
CA GLU A 40 4.45 5.76 -7.04
C GLU A 40 3.13 5.62 -6.26
N ILE A 41 2.79 4.39 -5.87
CA ILE A 41 1.63 4.09 -5.03
C ILE A 41 2.12 3.34 -3.79
N ILE A 42 1.96 3.97 -2.62
CA ILE A 42 2.18 3.32 -1.32
C ILE A 42 0.82 3.07 -0.70
N GLY A 43 0.56 1.82 -0.32
CA GLY A 43 -0.67 1.40 0.34
C GLY A 43 -0.40 0.78 1.71
N ASP A 44 -1.23 1.15 2.66
CA ASP A 44 -1.22 0.66 4.03
C ASP A 44 -2.65 0.35 4.47
N ALA A 45 -2.84 -0.74 5.18
CA ALA A 45 -4.16 -1.18 5.61
C ALA A 45 -4.07 -1.92 6.95
N ILE A 46 -5.06 -1.69 7.80
CA ILE A 46 -5.22 -2.45 9.06
C ILE A 46 -5.36 -3.95 8.75
N ARG A 47 -6.03 -4.28 7.64
CA ARG A 47 -6.17 -5.63 7.11
C ARG A 47 -5.54 -5.68 5.72
N VAL A 48 -4.32 -6.22 5.66
CA VAL A 48 -3.54 -6.35 4.41
C VAL A 48 -4.35 -7.02 3.29
N ARG A 49 -5.15 -8.03 3.64
CA ARG A 49 -6.02 -8.76 2.69
C ARG A 49 -7.00 -7.85 1.95
N ASP A 50 -7.58 -6.86 2.63
CA ASP A 50 -8.59 -5.98 2.01
C ASP A 50 -7.92 -5.08 0.95
N LEU A 51 -6.69 -4.65 1.21
CA LEU A 51 -5.87 -3.90 0.25
C LEU A 51 -5.45 -4.79 -0.93
N GLU A 52 -5.08 -6.04 -0.69
CA GLU A 52 -4.77 -7.01 -1.75
C GLU A 52 -5.96 -7.26 -2.67
N GLU A 53 -7.14 -7.53 -2.11
CA GLU A 53 -8.37 -7.74 -2.89
C GLU A 53 -8.80 -6.49 -3.68
N MET A 54 -8.52 -5.29 -3.17
CA MET A 54 -8.73 -4.04 -3.92
C MET A 54 -7.76 -3.90 -5.09
N LEU A 55 -6.49 -4.26 -4.89
CA LEU A 55 -5.44 -4.12 -5.90
C LEU A 55 -5.55 -5.19 -6.99
N GLU A 56 -5.97 -6.42 -6.66
CA GLU A 56 -6.28 -7.46 -7.65
C GLU A 56 -7.37 -7.02 -8.64
N LYS A 57 -8.34 -6.23 -8.18
CA LYS A 57 -9.42 -5.70 -9.03
C LYS A 57 -8.99 -4.57 -9.96
N LEU A 58 -7.82 -3.97 -9.75
CA LEU A 58 -7.32 -2.83 -10.53
C LEU A 58 -6.49 -3.25 -11.76
N GLU A 59 -6.51 -4.54 -12.13
CA GLU A 59 -5.71 -5.17 -13.18
C GLU A 59 -4.18 -5.13 -12.89
N PRO A 60 -3.53 -6.28 -12.59
CA PRO A 60 -2.15 -6.37 -12.11
C PRO A 60 -1.08 -5.84 -13.07
N GLU A 61 -1.43 -5.66 -14.34
CA GLU A 61 -0.52 -5.31 -15.43
C GLU A 61 0.14 -3.93 -15.24
N PHE A 62 -0.43 -3.08 -14.38
CA PHE A 62 -0.03 -1.68 -14.20
C PHE A 62 0.42 -1.31 -12.78
N ILE A 63 0.39 -2.22 -11.80
CA ILE A 63 0.67 -1.87 -10.39
C ILE A 63 1.89 -2.61 -9.87
N GLU A 64 2.99 -1.89 -9.74
CA GLU A 64 4.18 -2.30 -9.00
C GLU A 64 3.95 -2.03 -7.50
N ARG A 65 3.95 -3.07 -6.67
CA ARG A 65 3.66 -2.98 -5.22
C ARG A 65 4.91 -3.29 -4.40
N VAL A 66 5.16 -2.48 -3.37
CA VAL A 66 6.05 -2.82 -2.26
C VAL A 66 5.19 -3.11 -1.03
N LEU A 67 5.21 -4.35 -0.56
CA LEU A 67 4.58 -4.77 0.69
C LEU A 67 5.60 -4.67 1.82
N CYS A 68 5.22 -4.06 2.94
CA CYS A 68 6.01 -4.12 4.16
C CYS A 68 6.03 -5.57 4.66
N GLY A 69 7.24 -6.12 4.83
CA GLY A 69 7.47 -7.40 5.51
C GLY A 69 7.63 -7.22 7.01
#